data_AF-A0A9P6EWD9-F1
#
_entry.id   AF-A0A9P6EWD9-F1
#
_cell.length_a   1.000
_cell.length_b   1.000
_cell.length_c   1.000
_cell.angle_alpha   90.00
_cell.angle_beta   90.00
_cell.angle_gamma   90.00
#
_symmetry.space_group_name_H-M   'P 1'
#
loop_
_entity.id
_entity.type
_entity.pdbx_description
1 polymer ?
#
loop_
_entity_poly.entity_id
_entity_poly.type
_entity_poly.pdbx_seq_one_letter_code
_entity_poly.pdbx_strand_id
1 'polypeptide(L)'
;MTVNKPQESAIEALRIELAAVSLELRSTQLDLMDANDGLASTQEELEDTLAKLDETQLELQNTRDALTNSERARQEANRDRILTRPPRQQEVFVVLKFRSPQPLPVGGYRLFTLQQKAVDRTLNQFKADNPELLVG
;
A
#
# COMPACT_ATOMS: atom_id res chain seq x y z
N MET A 1 -16.75 -6.79 -98.63
CA MET A 1 -16.09 -7.21 -97.38
C MET A 1 -16.47 -6.22 -96.30
N THR A 2 -17.58 -6.45 -95.61
CA THR A 2 -18.14 -5.51 -94.62
C THR A 2 -18.62 -6.30 -93.42
N VAL A 3 -17.67 -6.81 -92.65
CA VAL A 3 -17.88 -7.40 -91.33
C VAL A 3 -16.62 -7.02 -90.55
N ASN A 4 -16.69 -6.05 -89.64
CA ASN A 4 -15.65 -5.81 -88.60
C ASN A 4 -16.03 -4.70 -87.61
N LYS A 5 -16.81 -3.70 -88.03
CA LYS A 5 -17.18 -2.53 -87.19
C LYS A 5 -17.82 -2.85 -85.83
N PRO A 6 -18.76 -3.81 -85.70
CA PRO A 6 -19.32 -4.17 -84.39
C PRO A 6 -18.37 -5.03 -83.53
N GLN A 7 -17.43 -5.77 -84.14
CA GLN A 7 -16.44 -6.55 -83.39
C GLN A 7 -15.34 -5.67 -82.79
N GLU A 8 -14.88 -4.66 -83.53
CA GLU A 8 -13.92 -3.67 -83.03
C GLU A 8 -14.49 -2.87 -81.85
N SER A 9 -15.78 -2.50 -81.90
CA SER A 9 -16.46 -1.81 -80.80
C SER A 9 -16.56 -2.67 -79.52
N ALA A 10 -16.78 -3.98 -79.65
CA ALA A 10 -16.84 -4.88 -78.51
C ALA A 10 -15.45 -5.11 -77.88
N ILE A 11 -14.42 -5.20 -78.70
CA ILE A 11 -13.03 -5.31 -78.23
C ILE A 11 -12.61 -4.06 -77.45
N GLU A 12 -12.98 -2.87 -77.93
CA GLU A 12 -12.65 -1.63 -77.23
C GLU A 12 -13.38 -1.51 -75.89
N ALA A 13 -14.64 -1.93 -75.81
CA ALA A 13 -15.39 -1.98 -74.55
C ALA A 13 -14.72 -2.90 -73.53
N LEU A 14 -14.29 -4.10 -73.95
CA LEU A 14 -13.58 -5.05 -73.09
C LEU A 14 -12.22 -4.52 -72.63
N ARG A 15 -11.51 -3.72 -73.45
CA ARG A 15 -10.25 -3.07 -73.06
C ARG A 15 -10.47 -2.03 -71.98
N ILE A 16 -11.52 -1.23 -72.10
CA ILE A 16 -11.89 -0.23 -71.08
C ILE A 16 -12.25 -0.93 -69.77
N GLU A 17 -13.05 -1.99 -69.83
CA GLU A 17 -13.44 -2.79 -68.67
C GLU A 17 -12.22 -3.43 -68.00
N LEU A 18 -11.32 -4.03 -68.78
CA LEU A 18 -10.07 -4.60 -68.26
C LEU A 18 -9.19 -3.54 -67.60
N ALA A 19 -9.10 -2.33 -68.17
CA ALA A 19 -8.35 -1.23 -67.59
C ALA A 19 -8.96 -0.75 -66.27
N ALA A 20 -10.29 -0.67 -66.19
CA ALA A 20 -11.01 -0.32 -64.96
C ALA A 20 -10.76 -1.36 -63.86
N VAL A 21 -10.95 -2.66 -64.17
CA VAL A 21 -10.70 -3.76 -63.23
C VAL A 21 -9.23 -3.78 -62.77
N SER A 22 -8.28 -3.52 -63.67
CA SER A 22 -6.86 -3.46 -63.31
C SER A 22 -6.55 -2.30 -62.36
N LEU A 23 -7.23 -1.17 -62.53
CA LEU A 23 -7.07 0.00 -61.65
C LEU A 23 -7.69 -0.26 -60.27
N GLU A 24 -8.87 -0.86 -60.22
CA GLU A 24 -9.51 -1.30 -58.97
C GLU A 24 -8.63 -2.29 -58.22
N LEU A 25 -8.11 -3.32 -58.90
CA LEU A 25 -7.21 -4.30 -58.30
C LEU A 25 -5.97 -3.64 -57.68
N ARG A 26 -5.38 -2.66 -58.38
CA ARG A 26 -4.24 -1.90 -57.87
C ARG A 26 -4.60 -1.07 -56.64
N SER A 27 -5.79 -0.47 -56.61
CA SER A 27 -6.28 0.25 -55.44
C SER A 27 -6.42 -0.68 -54.25
N THR A 28 -7.08 -1.84 -54.43
CA THR A 28 -7.26 -2.82 -53.36
C THR A 28 -5.93 -3.37 -52.85
N GLN A 29 -4.92 -3.52 -53.71
CA GLN A 29 -3.57 -3.93 -53.29
C GLN A 29 -2.89 -2.89 -52.40
N LEU A 30 -3.07 -1.60 -52.69
CA LEU A 30 -2.55 -0.51 -51.84
C LEU A 30 -3.28 -0.47 -50.51
N ASP A 31 -4.62 -0.56 -50.52
CA ASP A 31 -5.42 -0.57 -49.29
C ASP A 31 -5.02 -1.74 -48.37
N LEU A 32 -4.72 -2.91 -48.94
CA LEU A 32 -4.27 -4.09 -48.20
C LEU A 32 -2.85 -3.92 -47.63
N MET A 33 -1.96 -3.22 -48.36
CA MET A 33 -0.62 -2.89 -47.87
C MET A 33 -0.72 -1.93 -46.68
N ASP A 34 -1.52 -0.86 -46.82
CA ASP A 34 -1.73 0.12 -45.74
C ASP A 34 -2.36 -0.53 -44.49
N ALA A 35 -3.31 -1.44 -44.69
CA ALA A 35 -3.92 -2.20 -43.59
C ALA A 35 -2.91 -3.12 -42.89
N ASN A 36 -2.00 -3.75 -43.63
CA ASN A 36 -0.93 -4.57 -43.06
C ASN A 36 0.06 -3.73 -42.26
N ASP A 37 0.46 -2.57 -42.78
CA ASP A 37 1.35 -1.65 -42.07
C ASP A 37 0.68 -1.14 -40.78
N GLY A 38 -0.62 -0.84 -40.84
CA GLY A 38 -1.43 -0.50 -39.66
C GLY A 38 -1.46 -1.63 -38.64
N LEU A 39 -1.66 -2.88 -39.08
CA LEU A 39 -1.66 -4.03 -38.19
C LEU A 39 -0.29 -4.24 -37.51
N ALA A 40 0.81 -4.12 -38.27
CA ALA A 40 2.16 -4.24 -37.73
C ALA A 40 2.44 -3.17 -36.66
N SER A 41 2.04 -1.93 -36.90
CA SER A 41 2.15 -0.83 -35.92
C SER A 41 1.37 -1.14 -34.64
N THR A 42 0.11 -1.60 -34.76
CA THR A 42 -0.69 -1.96 -33.58
C THR A 42 -0.13 -3.16 -32.80
N GLN A 43 0.58 -4.08 -33.47
CA GLN A 43 1.27 -5.18 -32.79
C GLN A 43 2.46 -4.68 -31.98
N GLU A 44 3.26 -3.76 -32.52
CA GLU A 44 4.37 -3.14 -31.81
C GLU A 44 3.88 -2.37 -30.57
N GLU A 45 2.81 -1.57 -30.72
CA GLU A 45 2.19 -0.88 -29.58
C GLU A 45 1.67 -1.85 -28.51
N LEU A 46 1.12 -3.00 -28.92
CA LEU A 46 0.66 -4.02 -27.99
C LEU A 46 1.83 -4.67 -27.23
N GLU A 47 2.94 -4.98 -27.90
CA GLU A 47 4.14 -5.53 -27.26
C GLU A 47 4.73 -4.53 -26.24
N ASP A 48 4.81 -3.25 -26.60
CA ASP A 48 5.26 -2.17 -25.72
C ASP A 48 4.38 -2.02 -24.48
N THR A 49 3.06 -2.11 -24.64
CA THR A 49 2.12 -2.00 -23.52
C THR A 49 2.20 -3.21 -22.59
N LEU A 50 2.41 -4.42 -23.12
CA LEU A 50 2.65 -5.62 -22.33
C LEU A 50 3.95 -5.51 -21.52
N ALA A 51 5.04 -5.03 -22.13
CA ALA A 51 6.30 -4.83 -21.42
C ALA A 51 6.16 -3.84 -20.25
N LYS A 52 5.45 -2.72 -20.45
CA LYS A 52 5.16 -1.75 -19.37
C LYS A 52 4.27 -2.32 -18.28
N LEU A 53 3.32 -3.19 -18.64
CA LEU A 53 2.47 -3.88 -17.67
C LEU A 53 3.30 -4.81 -16.78
N ASP A 54 4.21 -5.59 -17.36
CA ASP A 54 5.11 -6.49 -16.63
C ASP A 54 6.03 -5.72 -15.66
N GLU A 55 6.59 -4.59 -16.11
CA GLU A 55 7.39 -3.70 -15.26
C GLU A 55 6.58 -3.17 -14.08
N THR A 56 5.35 -2.70 -14.34
CA THR A 56 4.45 -2.18 -13.29
C THR A 56 4.07 -3.27 -12.27
N GLN A 57 3.85 -4.51 -12.73
CA GLN A 57 3.57 -5.64 -11.84
C GLN A 57 4.76 -5.95 -10.92
N LEU A 58 5.98 -5.91 -11.47
CA LEU A 58 7.19 -6.12 -10.70
C LEU A 58 7.39 -5.01 -9.64
N GLU A 59 7.19 -3.75 -10.00
CA GLU A 59 7.25 -2.63 -9.05
C GLU A 59 6.21 -2.75 -7.93
N LEU A 60 4.99 -3.18 -8.25
CA LEU A 60 3.94 -3.42 -7.27
C LEU A 60 4.33 -4.54 -6.30
N GLN A 61 4.90 -5.63 -6.81
CA GLN A 61 5.39 -6.73 -5.99
C GLN A 61 6.51 -6.26 -5.05
N ASN A 62 7.50 -5.53 -5.56
CA ASN A 62 8.59 -4.98 -4.76
C ASN A 62 8.08 -4.05 -3.66
N THR A 63 7.10 -3.21 -3.97
CA THR A 63 6.48 -2.29 -2.99
C THR A 63 5.77 -3.05 -1.88
N ARG A 64 5.06 -4.13 -2.24
CA ARG A 64 4.37 -5.00 -1.27
C ARG A 64 5.37 -5.70 -0.33
N ASP A 65 6.48 -6.18 -0.88
CA ASP A 65 7.53 -6.83 -0.09
C ASP A 65 8.22 -5.83 0.84
N ALA A 66 8.50 -4.62 0.35
CA ALA A 66 9.04 -3.53 1.16
C ALA A 66 8.12 -3.15 2.32
N LEU A 67 6.81 -3.05 2.08
CA LEU A 67 5.82 -2.79 3.11
C LEU A 67 5.81 -3.91 4.17
N THR A 68 5.77 -5.17 3.73
CA THR A 68 5.78 -6.34 4.62
C THR A 68 7.03 -6.36 5.51
N ASN A 69 8.19 -6.05 4.93
CA ASN A 69 9.45 -5.99 5.68
C ASN A 69 9.47 -4.82 6.69
N SER A 70 8.94 -3.65 6.31
CA SER A 70 8.81 -2.51 7.20
C SER A 70 7.89 -2.81 8.39
N GLU A 71 6.76 -3.45 8.13
CA GLU A 71 5.83 -3.87 9.20
C GLU A 71 6.47 -4.87 10.16
N ARG A 72 7.22 -5.85 9.63
CA ARG A 72 7.97 -6.81 10.45
C ARG A 72 9.00 -6.11 11.33
N ALA A 73 9.83 -5.24 10.75
CA ALA A 73 10.85 -4.48 11.49
C ALA A 73 10.22 -3.61 12.59
N ARG A 74 9.07 -2.98 12.31
CA ARG A 74 8.31 -2.22 13.30
C ARG A 74 7.80 -3.09 14.44
N GLN A 75 7.30 -4.30 14.16
CA GLN A 75 6.83 -5.24 15.17
C GLN A 75 7.99 -5.73 16.05
N GLU A 76 9.13 -6.08 15.44
CA GLU A 76 10.36 -6.48 16.14
C GLU A 76 10.86 -5.36 17.05
N ALA A 77 10.99 -4.14 16.54
CA ALA A 77 11.41 -2.99 17.35
C ALA A 77 10.45 -2.72 18.52
N ASN A 78 9.13 -2.87 18.33
CA ASN A 78 8.17 -2.73 19.42
C ASN A 78 8.28 -3.86 20.44
N ARG A 79 8.49 -5.10 20.00
CA ARG A 79 8.72 -6.25 20.89
C ARG A 79 9.97 -6.03 21.74
N ASP A 80 11.07 -5.61 21.13
CA ASP A 80 12.32 -5.34 21.84
C ASP A 80 12.16 -4.21 22.84
N ARG A 81 11.44 -3.14 22.50
CA ARG A 81 11.11 -2.05 23.45
C ARG A 81 10.30 -2.52 24.65
N ILE A 82 9.43 -3.51 24.49
CA ILE A 82 8.64 -4.07 25.61
C ILE A 82 9.53 -4.96 26.48
N LEU A 83 10.31 -5.87 25.87
CA LEU A 83 11.16 -6.82 26.59
C LEU A 83 12.35 -6.16 27.31
N THR A 84 12.90 -5.10 26.73
CA THR A 84 14.06 -4.39 27.30
C THR A 84 13.67 -3.27 28.26
N ARG A 85 12.37 -3.00 28.45
CA ARG A 85 11.93 -1.96 29.38
C ARG A 85 12.19 -2.42 30.81
N PRO A 86 13.09 -1.75 31.56
CA PRO A 86 13.25 -2.09 32.98
C PRO A 86 11.91 -1.84 33.70
N PRO A 87 11.53 -2.69 34.65
CA PRO A 87 10.36 -2.43 35.49
C PRO A 87 10.59 -1.07 36.16
N ARG A 88 9.78 -0.08 35.79
CA ARG A 88 9.82 1.22 36.45
C ARG A 88 9.19 1.03 37.82
N GLN A 89 10.02 1.02 38.86
CA GLN A 89 9.52 1.30 40.20
C GLN A 89 8.86 2.68 40.13
N GLN A 90 7.54 2.70 40.25
CA GLN A 90 6.80 3.95 40.27
C GLN A 90 6.57 4.30 41.73
N GLU A 91 7.06 5.46 42.13
CA GLU A 91 6.81 5.99 43.46
C GLU A 91 5.43 6.62 43.48
N VAL A 92 4.53 6.00 44.23
CA VAL A 92 3.19 6.53 44.50
C VAL A 92 3.23 7.18 45.86
N PHE A 93 2.84 8.46 45.90
CA PHE A 93 2.67 9.17 47.16
C PHE A 93 1.22 9.06 47.60
N VAL A 94 1.00 8.50 48.78
CA VAL A 94 -0.31 8.44 49.43
C VAL A 94 -0.37 9.54 50.47
N VAL A 95 -1.35 10.45 50.35
CA VAL A 95 -1.63 11.47 51.36
C VAL A 95 -2.69 10.92 52.31
N LEU A 96 -2.29 10.62 53.54
CA LEU A 96 -3.21 10.18 54.60
C LEU A 96 -3.65 11.42 55.39
N LYS A 97 -4.93 11.77 55.29
CA LYS A 97 -5.54 12.84 56.09
C LYS A 97 -6.04 12.26 57.40
N PHE A 98 -5.72 12.90 58.52
CA PHE A 98 -6.25 12.49 59.81
C PHE A 98 -7.63 13.10 60.03
N ARG A 99 -8.54 12.33 60.61
CA ARG A 99 -9.88 12.81 60.99
C ARG A 99 -9.82 13.84 62.13
N SER A 100 -8.80 13.73 62.98
CA SER A 100 -8.50 14.66 64.07
C SER A 100 -7.00 14.98 64.11
N PRO A 101 -6.59 16.20 64.50
CA PRO A 101 -5.18 16.58 64.55
C PRO A 101 -4.36 15.68 65.50
N GLN A 102 -3.20 15.20 65.07
CA GLN A 102 -2.30 14.38 65.90
C GLN A 102 -1.23 15.26 66.57
N PRO A 103 -1.01 15.19 67.90
CA PRO A 103 -0.02 16.04 68.58
C PRO A 103 1.42 15.66 68.20
N LEU A 104 2.31 16.65 68.08
CA LEU A 104 3.73 16.46 67.80
C LEU A 104 4.58 16.50 69.08
N PRO A 105 5.73 15.77 69.14
CA PRO A 105 6.61 15.73 70.32
C PRO A 105 7.18 17.09 70.73
N VAL A 106 7.30 18.04 69.79
CA VAL A 106 7.86 19.38 70.03
C VAL A 106 6.80 20.44 69.72
N GLY A 107 5.62 20.30 70.33
CA GLY A 107 4.51 21.25 70.21
C GLY A 107 3.82 21.27 68.84
N GLY A 108 2.53 21.56 68.85
CA GLY A 108 1.70 21.65 67.63
C GLY A 108 1.05 20.33 67.21
N TYR A 109 0.34 20.36 66.08
CA TYR A 109 -0.45 19.23 65.58
C TYR A 109 -0.23 18.96 64.09
N ARG A 110 -0.30 17.68 63.72
CA ARG A 110 -0.20 17.16 62.36
C ARG A 110 -1.60 16.84 61.81
N LEU A 111 -1.93 17.35 60.62
CA LEU A 111 -3.24 17.17 59.98
C LEU A 111 -3.24 16.12 58.86
N PHE A 112 -2.07 15.83 58.28
CA PHE A 112 -1.90 14.77 57.28
C PHE A 112 -0.45 14.22 57.29
N THR A 113 -0.24 13.07 56.67
CA THR A 113 1.09 12.53 56.34
C THR A 113 1.19 12.19 54.86
N LEU A 114 2.39 12.32 54.31
CA LEU A 114 2.74 11.84 52.98
C LEU A 114 3.53 10.55 53.15
N GLN A 115 3.07 9.46 52.52
CA GLN A 115 3.81 8.20 52.45
C GLN A 115 4.21 7.92 51.01
N GLN A 116 5.51 7.74 50.78
CA GLN A 116 6.06 7.28 49.50
C GLN A 116 6.06 5.75 49.48
N LYS A 117 5.46 5.15 48.45
CA LYS A 117 5.45 3.70 48.27
C LYS A 117 5.92 3.34 46.86
N ALA A 118 6.82 2.37 46.77
CA ALA A 118 7.18 1.77 45.49
C ALA A 118 6.09 0.78 45.07
N VAL A 119 5.55 0.92 43.87
CA VAL A 119 4.57 -0.02 43.31
C VAL A 119 5.20 -0.72 42.12
N ASP A 120 5.17 -2.06 42.15
CA ASP A 120 5.47 -2.90 41.00
C ASP A 120 4.18 -3.11 40.20
N ARG A 121 4.20 -2.78 38.91
CA ARG A 121 3.02 -2.90 38.04
C ARG A 121 2.69 -4.35 37.65
N THR A 122 3.60 -5.28 37.88
CA THR A 122 3.37 -6.71 37.57
C THR A 122 2.54 -7.44 38.62
N LEU A 123 2.55 -6.94 39.87
CA LEU A 123 1.66 -7.38 40.94
C LEU A 123 0.57 -6.32 41.13
N ASN A 124 -0.70 -6.65 40.87
CA ASN A 124 -1.86 -5.80 41.22
C ASN A 124 -2.07 -5.71 42.75
N GLN A 125 -1.02 -5.53 43.55
CA GLN A 125 -1.09 -5.48 45.02
C GLN A 125 -0.08 -4.48 45.58
N PHE A 126 -0.58 -3.57 46.43
CA PHE A 126 0.25 -2.72 47.27
C PHE A 126 0.92 -3.58 48.34
N LYS A 127 2.25 -3.67 48.34
CA LYS A 127 2.97 -4.18 49.52
C LYS A 127 2.88 -3.11 50.60
N ALA A 128 2.16 -3.41 51.68
CA ALA A 128 2.15 -2.58 52.86
C ALA A 128 3.25 -3.08 53.80
N ASP A 129 4.34 -2.31 53.94
CA ASP A 129 5.42 -2.61 54.88
C ASP A 129 5.08 -2.22 56.33
N ASN A 130 3.79 -2.15 56.70
CA ASN A 130 3.41 -1.81 58.07
C ASN A 130 2.07 -2.45 58.48
N PRO A 131 2.09 -3.60 59.17
CA PRO A 131 0.87 -4.25 59.67
C PRO A 131 0.24 -3.53 60.88
N GLU A 132 0.90 -2.52 61.46
CA GLU A 132 0.44 -1.89 62.72
C GLU A 132 -0.62 -0.78 62.55
N LEU A 133 -1.03 -0.42 61.34
CA LEU A 133 -2.12 0.55 61.13
C LEU A 133 -3.50 -0.10 60.93
N LEU A 134 -3.62 -1.40 61.24
CA LEU A 134 -4.86 -2.19 61.13
C LEU A 134 -5.48 -2.58 62.48
N VAL A 135 -5.23 -1.83 63.55
CA VAL A 135 -5.93 -2.04 64.82
C VAL A 135 -6.58 -0.74 65.28
N GLY A 136 -7.92 -0.77 65.30
CA GLY A 136 -8.89 -0.02 66.13
C GLY A 136 -8.55 1.39 66.56
#